data_AF-A0A1Q2TWQ3-F1
#
_entry.id   AF-A0A1Q2TWQ3-F1
#
_cell.length_a   1.000
_cell.length_b   1.000
_cell.length_c   1.000
_cell.angle_alpha   90.00
_cell.angle_beta   90.00
_cell.angle_gamma   90.00
#
_symmetry.space_group_name_H-M   'P 1'
#
loop_
_entity.id
_entity.type
_entity.pdbx_description
1 polymer ?
#
loop_
_entity_poly.entity_id
_entity_poly.type
_entity_poly.pdbx_seq_one_letter_code
_entity_poly.pdbx_strand_id
1 'polypeptide(L)'
;MASSPHQSRTTQTLVDVKTRIAQSHYGLFGLSPTASVIEIRQRYRELSKQYHPDTTVLPEAEATAKFQRLNEAYGILSNPERRSLYDLKIGFSRYSVIQPLPDQQGENAYSNSAYLDPTDRPLSAGEIFALFIMATTFVGCLILAIALGISRQALDLNGLF
;
A
#
# COMPACT_ATOMS: atom_id res chain seq x y z
N MET A 1 -39.61 -26.77 -37.55
CA MET A 1 -38.15 -26.96 -37.44
C MET A 1 -37.47 -25.62 -37.64
N ALA A 2 -37.11 -24.92 -36.57
CA ALA A 2 -36.32 -23.69 -36.63
C ALA A 2 -35.18 -23.83 -35.61
N SER A 3 -33.98 -24.12 -36.12
CA SER A 3 -32.78 -24.32 -35.31
C SER A 3 -32.08 -22.97 -35.15
N SER A 4 -32.12 -22.40 -33.94
CA SER A 4 -31.53 -21.10 -33.58
C SER A 4 -29.98 -21.17 -33.47
N PRO A 5 -29.21 -20.24 -34.09
CA PRO A 5 -27.75 -20.33 -34.16
C PRO A 5 -26.96 -19.55 -33.08
N HIS A 6 -27.54 -19.20 -31.92
CA HIS A 6 -26.97 -18.14 -31.06
C HIS A 6 -26.03 -18.54 -29.90
N GLN A 7 -25.81 -19.83 -29.62
CA GLN A 7 -25.10 -20.24 -28.38
C GLN A 7 -23.55 -20.26 -28.47
N SER A 8 -22.96 -20.22 -29.66
CA SER A 8 -21.51 -20.43 -29.84
C SER A 8 -20.65 -19.17 -29.66
N ARG A 9 -21.24 -17.96 -29.68
CA ARG A 9 -20.50 -16.68 -29.65
C ARG A 9 -20.17 -16.21 -28.23
N THR A 10 -21.03 -16.48 -27.26
CA THR A 10 -20.93 -15.98 -25.89
C THR A 10 -19.84 -16.67 -25.06
N THR A 11 -19.61 -17.96 -25.29
CA THR A 11 -18.57 -18.73 -24.59
C THR A 11 -17.15 -18.33 -25.03
N GLN A 12 -16.96 -17.96 -26.30
CA GLN A 12 -15.65 -17.54 -26.81
C GLN A 12 -15.20 -16.18 -26.23
N THR A 13 -16.13 -15.24 -26.01
CA THR A 13 -15.79 -13.90 -25.51
C THR A 13 -15.34 -13.92 -24.03
N LEU A 14 -15.93 -14.80 -23.21
CA LEU A 14 -15.59 -14.90 -21.79
C LEU A 14 -14.20 -15.51 -21.55
N VAL A 15 -13.81 -16.49 -22.38
CA VAL A 15 -12.49 -17.13 -22.30
C VAL A 15 -11.38 -16.15 -22.71
N ASP A 16 -11.61 -15.34 -23.74
CA ASP A 16 -10.65 -14.33 -24.21
C ASP A 16 -10.38 -13.27 -23.13
N VAL A 17 -11.43 -12.71 -22.51
CA VAL A 17 -11.28 -11.70 -21.44
C VAL A 17 -10.58 -12.27 -20.21
N LYS A 18 -10.94 -13.48 -19.77
CA LYS A 18 -10.28 -14.15 -18.63
C LYS A 18 -8.78 -14.38 -18.90
N THR A 19 -8.43 -14.74 -20.13
CA THR A 19 -7.03 -14.97 -20.52
C THR A 19 -6.23 -13.66 -20.55
N ARG A 20 -6.82 -12.57 -21.06
CA ARG A 20 -6.19 -11.24 -21.04
C ARG A 20 -5.95 -10.73 -19.62
N ILE A 21 -6.90 -10.95 -18.71
CA ILE A 21 -6.75 -10.60 -17.30
C ILE A 21 -5.66 -11.48 -16.64
N ALA A 22 -5.62 -12.77 -16.95
CA ALA A 22 -4.59 -13.69 -16.42
C ALA A 22 -3.18 -13.35 -16.93
N GLN A 23 -3.05 -12.72 -18.10
CA GLN A 23 -1.78 -12.21 -18.64
C GLN A 23 -1.48 -10.76 -18.22
N SER A 24 -2.40 -10.10 -17.50
CA SER A 24 -2.24 -8.73 -17.02
C SER A 24 -1.44 -8.67 -15.71
N HIS A 25 -1.18 -7.45 -15.22
CA HIS A 25 -0.59 -7.24 -13.90
C HIS A 25 -1.41 -7.88 -12.76
N TYR A 26 -2.73 -8.02 -12.93
CA TYR A 26 -3.57 -8.74 -11.97
C TYR A 26 -3.27 -10.22 -11.93
N GLY A 27 -3.03 -10.82 -13.09
CA GLY A 27 -2.64 -12.23 -13.22
C GLY A 27 -1.29 -12.54 -12.58
N LEU A 28 -0.34 -11.61 -12.65
CA LEU A 28 0.96 -11.73 -11.95
C LEU A 28 0.80 -11.88 -10.44
N PHE A 29 -0.17 -11.18 -9.83
CA PHE A 29 -0.49 -11.30 -8.40
C PHE A 29 -1.48 -12.44 -8.10
N GLY A 30 -2.06 -13.07 -9.13
CA GLY A 30 -3.16 -14.02 -8.99
C GLY A 30 -4.43 -13.37 -8.41
N LEU A 31 -4.62 -12.08 -8.68
CA LEU A 31 -5.72 -11.27 -8.16
C LEU A 31 -6.77 -11.00 -9.24
N SER A 32 -8.00 -10.72 -8.79
CA SER A 32 -9.05 -10.19 -9.66
C SER A 32 -8.77 -8.71 -9.98
N PRO A 33 -9.16 -8.19 -11.16
CA PRO A 33 -9.17 -6.76 -11.43
C PRO A 33 -10.02 -5.97 -10.44
N THR A 34 -10.98 -6.61 -9.76
CA THR A 34 -11.79 -6.03 -8.68
C THR A 34 -11.07 -5.92 -7.34
N ALA A 35 -9.89 -6.53 -7.18
CA ALA A 35 -9.15 -6.60 -5.92
C ALA A 35 -8.89 -5.22 -5.30
N SER A 36 -8.88 -5.15 -3.98
CA SER A 36 -8.60 -3.90 -3.27
C SER A 36 -7.11 -3.53 -3.35
N VAL A 37 -6.79 -2.25 -3.10
CA VAL A 37 -5.38 -1.81 -3.05
C VAL A 37 -4.62 -2.51 -1.90
N ILE A 38 -5.32 -2.81 -0.81
CA ILE A 38 -4.79 -3.53 0.36
C ILE A 38 -4.37 -4.95 -0.06
N GLU A 39 -5.24 -5.67 -0.77
CA GLU A 39 -4.93 -7.03 -1.27
C GLU A 39 -3.74 -7.04 -2.23
N ILE A 40 -3.65 -6.05 -3.13
CA ILE A 40 -2.52 -5.89 -4.06
C ILE A 40 -1.21 -5.68 -3.29
N ARG A 41 -1.22 -4.81 -2.27
CA ARG A 41 -0.06 -4.54 -1.41
C ARG A 41 0.34 -5.79 -0.62
N GLN A 42 -0.61 -6.53 -0.08
CA GLN A 42 -0.34 -7.75 0.67
C GLN A 42 0.31 -8.81 -0.23
N ARG A 43 -0.28 -9.10 -1.40
CA ARG A 43 0.27 -10.07 -2.36
C ARG A 43 1.64 -9.66 -2.87
N TYR A 44 1.86 -8.36 -3.11
CA TYR A 44 3.18 -7.86 -3.46
C TYR A 44 4.20 -8.19 -2.37
N ARG A 45 3.92 -7.89 -1.09
CA ARG A 45 4.84 -8.19 0.03
C ARG A 45 5.17 -9.68 0.13
N GLU A 46 4.18 -10.55 -0.06
CA GLU A 46 4.37 -12.01 -0.02
C GLU A 46 5.27 -12.50 -1.17
N LEU A 47 4.96 -12.09 -2.40
CA LEU A 47 5.71 -12.50 -3.59
C LEU A 47 7.10 -11.85 -3.67
N SER A 48 7.28 -10.62 -3.17
CA SER A 48 8.60 -9.98 -3.08
C SER A 48 9.56 -10.79 -2.22
N LYS A 49 9.09 -11.35 -1.09
CA LYS A 49 9.90 -12.25 -0.25
C LYS A 49 10.21 -13.57 -0.96
N GLN A 50 9.28 -14.05 -1.78
CA GLN A 50 9.43 -15.30 -2.51
C GLN A 50 10.32 -15.20 -3.76
N TYR A 51 10.50 -14.01 -4.33
CA TYR A 51 11.29 -13.79 -5.54
C TYR A 51 12.51 -12.88 -5.33
N HIS A 52 12.88 -12.57 -4.08
CA HIS A 52 14.06 -11.77 -3.81
C HIS A 52 15.33 -12.54 -4.22
N PRO A 53 16.24 -11.96 -5.02
CA PRO A 53 17.42 -12.67 -5.51
C PRO A 53 18.29 -13.24 -4.38
N ASP A 54 18.36 -12.54 -3.24
CA ASP A 54 19.18 -12.97 -2.10
C ASP A 54 18.59 -14.11 -1.24
N THR A 55 17.26 -14.34 -1.28
CA THR A 55 16.61 -15.32 -0.37
C THR A 55 16.05 -16.53 -1.08
N THR A 56 16.18 -16.61 -2.40
CA THR A 56 15.54 -17.66 -3.20
C THR A 56 16.54 -18.71 -3.67
N VAL A 57 16.03 -19.93 -3.86
CA VAL A 57 16.78 -21.05 -4.45
C VAL A 57 16.72 -21.01 -5.99
N LEU A 58 15.99 -20.03 -6.56
CA LEU A 58 15.86 -19.86 -8.00
C LEU A 58 17.16 -19.29 -8.59
N PRO A 59 17.45 -19.56 -9.88
CA PRO A 59 18.54 -18.89 -10.57
C PRO A 59 18.39 -17.36 -10.47
N GLU A 60 19.48 -16.66 -10.17
CA GLU A 60 19.48 -15.20 -9.94
C GLU A 60 18.82 -14.42 -11.09
N ALA A 61 19.09 -14.82 -12.34
CA ALA A 61 18.50 -14.22 -13.52
C ALA A 61 16.97 -14.37 -13.56
N GLU A 62 16.44 -15.52 -13.15
CA GLU A 62 14.99 -15.77 -13.11
C GLU A 62 14.32 -15.03 -11.96
N ALA A 63 14.93 -15.05 -10.77
CA ALA A 63 14.44 -14.33 -9.60
C ALA A 63 14.37 -12.83 -9.90
N THR A 64 15.45 -12.26 -10.46
CA THR A 64 15.52 -10.85 -10.85
C THR A 64 14.45 -10.50 -11.88
N ALA A 65 14.28 -11.31 -12.93
CA ALA A 65 13.27 -11.07 -13.95
C ALA A 65 11.84 -11.12 -13.39
N LYS A 66 11.53 -12.07 -12.49
CA LYS A 66 10.22 -12.16 -11.82
C LYS A 66 9.99 -10.98 -10.88
N PHE A 67 11.00 -10.63 -10.09
CA PHE A 67 10.96 -9.48 -9.17
C PHE A 67 10.77 -8.16 -9.91
N GLN A 68 11.44 -7.97 -11.05
CA GLN A 68 11.29 -6.77 -11.87
C GLN A 68 9.86 -6.64 -12.42
N ARG A 69 9.27 -7.73 -12.93
CA ARG A 69 7.87 -7.74 -13.38
C ARG A 69 6.90 -7.46 -12.24
N LEU A 70 7.19 -7.96 -11.04
CA LEU A 70 6.41 -7.71 -9.84
C LEU A 70 6.41 -6.22 -9.47
N ASN A 71 7.57 -5.57 -9.53
CA ASN A 71 7.74 -4.15 -9.24
C ASN A 71 7.02 -3.27 -10.27
N GLU A 72 7.13 -3.60 -11.56
CA GLU A 72 6.42 -2.90 -12.63
C GLU A 72 4.91 -2.97 -12.42
N ALA A 73 4.39 -4.18 -12.16
CA ALA A 73 2.97 -4.40 -11.88
C ALA A 73 2.49 -3.59 -10.67
N TYR A 74 3.25 -3.62 -9.58
CA TYR A 74 2.92 -2.85 -8.38
C TYR A 74 2.95 -1.33 -8.64
N GLY A 75 3.92 -0.83 -9.41
CA GLY A 75 4.04 0.60 -9.74
C GLY A 75 2.87 1.17 -10.55
N ILE A 76 2.13 0.29 -11.25
CA ILE A 76 0.91 0.65 -11.98
C ILE A 76 -0.33 0.45 -11.10
N LEU A 77 -0.43 -0.69 -10.42
CA LEU A 77 -1.64 -1.06 -9.68
C LEU A 77 -1.78 -0.40 -8.30
N SER A 78 -0.69 0.07 -7.70
CA SER A 78 -0.70 0.73 -6.39
C SER A 78 -1.28 2.15 -6.44
N ASN A 79 -1.13 2.85 -7.56
CA ASN A 79 -1.66 4.19 -7.73
C ASN A 79 -3.05 4.12 -8.41
N PRO A 80 -4.09 4.74 -7.83
CA PRO A 80 -5.46 4.62 -8.32
C PRO A 80 -5.66 5.18 -9.73
N GLU A 81 -4.98 6.27 -10.08
CA GLU A 81 -5.06 6.91 -11.40
C GLU A 81 -4.40 6.02 -12.47
N ARG A 82 -3.17 5.56 -12.20
CA ARG A 82 -2.45 4.64 -13.10
C ARG A 82 -3.19 3.32 -13.28
N ARG A 83 -3.78 2.82 -12.20
CA ARG A 83 -4.63 1.62 -12.22
C ARG A 83 -5.86 1.83 -13.11
N SER A 84 -6.54 2.97 -12.98
CA SER A 84 -7.71 3.28 -13.83
C SER A 84 -7.33 3.33 -15.31
N LEU A 85 -6.22 3.99 -15.66
CA LEU A 85 -5.73 4.03 -17.05
C LEU A 85 -5.35 2.63 -17.56
N TYR A 86 -4.75 1.81 -16.71
CA TYR A 86 -4.42 0.43 -17.03
C TYR A 86 -5.67 -0.43 -17.26
N ASP A 87 -6.67 -0.31 -16.39
CA ASP A 87 -7.97 -0.98 -16.48
C ASP A 87 -8.66 -0.67 -17.81
N LEU A 88 -8.65 0.61 -18.23
CA LEU A 88 -9.16 1.03 -19.54
C LEU A 88 -8.37 0.40 -20.70
N LYS A 89 -7.03 0.33 -20.60
CA LYS A 89 -6.16 -0.26 -21.64
C LYS A 89 -6.42 -1.75 -21.84
N ILE A 90 -6.70 -2.50 -20.77
CA ILE A 90 -7.00 -3.93 -20.84
C ILE A 90 -8.47 -4.21 -21.20
N GLY A 91 -9.29 -3.17 -21.44
CA GLY A 91 -10.71 -3.29 -21.74
C GLY A 91 -11.55 -3.67 -20.52
N PHE A 92 -11.00 -3.56 -19.31
CA PHE A 92 -11.72 -3.74 -18.06
C PHE A 92 -12.34 -2.40 -17.65
N SER A 93 -13.51 -2.08 -18.21
CA SER A 93 -14.26 -0.92 -17.74
C SER A 93 -14.92 -1.24 -16.41
N ARG A 94 -14.47 -0.59 -15.33
CA ARG A 94 -15.24 -0.52 -14.07
C ARG A 94 -16.54 0.29 -14.22
N TYR A 95 -16.75 0.96 -15.35
CA TYR A 95 -17.81 1.93 -15.61
C TYR A 95 -19.02 1.35 -16.38
N SER A 96 -19.15 0.04 -16.56
CA SER A 96 -20.36 -0.54 -17.20
C SER A 96 -21.56 -0.69 -16.27
N VAL A 97 -21.50 -0.16 -15.05
CA VAL A 97 -22.65 -0.01 -14.16
C VAL A 97 -22.88 1.48 -13.96
N ILE A 98 -24.01 1.98 -14.44
CA ILE A 98 -24.60 3.22 -13.91
C ILE A 98 -24.73 2.98 -12.41
N GLN A 99 -23.79 3.49 -11.62
CA GLN A 99 -23.96 3.51 -10.18
C GLN A 99 -25.15 4.43 -9.90
N PRO A 100 -26.27 3.94 -9.35
CA PRO A 100 -27.14 4.86 -8.63
C PRO A 100 -26.26 5.56 -7.60
N LEU A 101 -26.42 6.88 -7.48
CA LEU A 101 -25.77 7.65 -6.42
C LEU A 101 -25.91 6.87 -5.10
N PRO A 102 -24.84 6.71 -4.31
CA PRO A 102 -24.92 5.97 -3.07
C PRO A 102 -25.93 6.69 -2.16
N ASP A 103 -27.06 6.04 -1.94
CA ASP A 103 -28.01 6.40 -0.90
C ASP A 103 -27.26 6.35 0.43
N GLN A 104 -27.38 7.42 1.20
CA GLN A 104 -26.59 7.64 2.41
C GLN A 104 -27.06 6.70 3.52
N GLN A 105 -26.46 5.52 3.61
CA GLN A 105 -26.52 4.68 4.81
C GLN A 105 -25.27 3.81 4.91
N GLY A 106 -24.24 4.36 5.56
CA GLY A 106 -22.99 3.68 5.88
C GLY A 106 -21.81 4.63 5.82
N GLU A 107 -21.64 5.44 6.86
CA GLU A 107 -20.47 6.28 7.07
C GLU A 107 -19.18 5.46 7.00
N ASN A 108 -18.52 5.47 5.85
CA ASN A 108 -17.08 5.31 5.74
C ASN A 108 -16.65 6.27 4.65
N ALA A 109 -16.55 7.53 5.04
CA ALA A 109 -15.88 8.56 4.28
C ALA A 109 -14.50 8.00 3.88
N TYR A 110 -14.38 7.65 2.60
CA TYR A 110 -13.09 7.47 1.95
C TYR A 110 -12.37 8.81 2.03
N SER A 111 -11.63 8.99 3.11
CA SER A 111 -10.70 10.10 3.27
C SER A 111 -9.68 9.99 2.16
N ASN A 112 -9.56 11.06 1.36
CA ASN A 112 -8.48 11.27 0.40
C ASN A 112 -7.15 11.47 1.13
N SER A 113 -6.69 10.43 1.83
CA SER A 113 -5.39 10.29 2.48
C SER A 113 -4.64 9.09 1.93
N ALA A 114 -4.88 8.75 0.66
CA ALA A 114 -4.28 7.61 -0.05
C ALA A 114 -2.75 7.71 -0.26
N TYR A 115 -2.04 8.63 0.42
CA TYR A 115 -0.59 8.80 0.29
C TYR A 115 0.21 9.02 1.58
N LEU A 116 -0.41 8.92 2.75
CA LEU A 116 0.32 8.65 3.98
C LEU A 116 -0.52 7.64 4.77
N ASP A 117 -0.04 6.41 4.86
CA ASP A 117 -0.65 5.39 5.70
C ASP A 117 0.35 4.95 6.77
N PRO A 118 0.48 5.73 7.87
CA PRO A 118 1.36 5.40 9.00
C PRO A 118 0.80 4.29 9.89
N THR A 119 -0.44 3.81 9.65
CA THR A 119 -1.17 2.93 10.56
C THR A 119 -0.88 1.43 10.38
N ASP A 120 -0.18 1.03 9.31
CA ASP A 120 0.01 -0.39 8.96
C ASP A 120 1.37 -1.00 9.34
N ARG A 121 2.32 -0.21 9.89
CA ARG A 121 3.58 -0.77 10.41
C ARG A 121 3.69 -0.51 11.90
N PRO A 122 3.76 -1.54 12.77
CA PRO A 122 4.17 -1.31 14.15
C PRO A 122 5.54 -0.62 14.10
N LEU A 123 5.74 0.39 14.95
CA LEU A 123 7.00 1.14 14.97
C LEU A 123 8.16 0.14 15.03
N SER A 124 9.14 0.33 14.16
CA SER A 124 10.33 -0.51 14.17
C SER A 124 10.99 -0.42 15.55
N ALA A 125 11.60 -1.50 16.04
CA ALA A 125 12.28 -1.48 17.33
C ALA A 125 13.29 -0.32 17.45
N GLY A 126 13.92 0.08 16.34
CA GLY A 126 14.81 1.25 16.27
C GLY A 126 14.08 2.60 16.38
N GLU A 127 12.87 2.71 15.83
CA GLU A 127 12.05 3.93 15.94
C GLU A 127 11.53 4.12 17.37
N ILE A 128 11.12 3.03 18.02
CA ILE A 128 10.73 3.03 19.44
C ILE A 128 11.91 3.44 20.32
N PHE A 129 13.08 2.88 20.06
CA PHE A 129 14.31 3.23 20.77
C PHE A 129 14.70 4.70 20.58
N ALA A 130 14.61 5.20 19.34
CA ALA A 130 14.89 6.61 19.04
C ALA A 130 13.92 7.56 19.75
N LEU A 131 12.63 7.23 19.80
CA LEU A 131 11.64 8.01 20.54
C LEU A 131 11.93 8.03 22.04
N PHE A 132 12.39 6.92 22.61
CA PHE A 132 12.79 6.86 24.01
C PHE A 132 14.02 7.73 24.30
N ILE A 133 15.03 7.70 23.44
CA ILE A 133 16.21 8.58 23.56
C ILE A 133 15.80 10.05 23.45
N MET A 134 14.97 10.41 22.47
CA MET A 134 14.49 11.79 22.30
C MET A 134 13.67 12.27 23.50
N ALA A 135 12.84 11.41 24.09
CA ALA A 135 12.07 11.75 25.28
C ALA A 135 12.96 11.92 26.51
N THR A 136 13.88 11.00 26.76
CA THR A 136 14.78 11.06 27.94
C THR A 136 15.74 12.24 27.87
N THR A 137 16.28 12.56 26.68
CA THR A 137 17.11 13.74 26.47
C THR A 137 16.33 15.03 26.65
N PHE A 138 15.11 15.14 26.11
CA PHE A 138 14.26 16.32 26.31
C PHE A 138 13.92 16.54 27.80
N VAL A 139 13.53 15.49 28.51
CA VAL A 139 13.26 15.55 29.95
C VAL A 139 14.52 15.90 30.75
N GLY A 140 15.67 15.30 30.41
CA GLY A 140 16.95 15.60 31.03
C GLY A 140 17.36 17.07 30.85
N CYS A 141 17.23 17.60 29.64
CA CYS A 141 17.49 19.02 29.34
C CYS A 141 16.53 19.94 30.11
N LEU A 142 15.25 19.58 30.21
CA LEU A 142 14.25 20.35 30.95
C LEU A 142 14.56 20.41 32.46
N ILE A 143 14.92 19.27 33.06
CA ILE A 143 15.34 19.19 34.46
C ILE A 143 16.61 20.02 34.69
N LEU A 144 17.60 19.90 33.80
CA LEU A 144 18.84 20.67 33.88
C LEU A 144 18.59 22.18 33.81
N ALA A 145 17.72 22.63 32.90
CA ALA A 145 17.37 24.04 32.76
C ALA A 145 16.66 24.59 34.01
N ILE A 146 15.74 23.82 34.59
CA ILE A 146 15.06 24.19 35.84
C ILE A 146 16.07 24.27 37.00
N ALA A 147 16.96 23.29 37.12
CA ALA A 147 17.99 23.27 38.16
C ALA A 147 18.96 24.47 38.05
N LEU A 148 19.40 24.80 36.84
CA LEU A 148 20.22 25.99 36.58
C LEU A 148 19.46 27.29 36.89
N GLY A 149 18.15 27.35 36.61
CA GLY A 149 17.29 28.47 36.96
C GLY A 149 17.18 28.69 38.47
N ILE A 150 16.89 27.63 39.23
CA ILE A 150 16.79 27.68 40.70
C ILE A 150 18.14 28.06 41.31
N SER A 151 19.25 27.52 40.78
CA SER A 151 20.60 27.80 41.30
C SER A 151 21.03 29.24 41.07
N ARG A 152 20.63 29.86 39.94
CA ARG A 152 20.86 31.29 39.70
C ARG A 152 20.02 32.16 40.63
N GLN A 153 18.75 31.81 40.84
CA GLN A 153 17.88 32.53 41.76
C GLN A 153 18.34 32.45 43.23
N ALA A 154 18.92 31.32 43.65
CA ALA A 154 19.46 31.14 44.99
C ALA A 154 20.76 31.94 45.24
N LEU A 155 21.56 32.19 44.20
CA LEU A 155 22.74 33.06 44.29
C LEU A 155 22.36 34.53 44.47
N ASP A 156 21.30 34.99 43.80
CA ASP A 156 20.80 36.37 43.96
C ASP A 156 20.23 36.65 45.37
N LEU A 157 19.69 35.65 46.07
CA LEU A 157 19.23 35.81 47.46
C LEU A 157 20.37 35.83 48.50
N ASN A 158 21.48 35.13 48.25
CA ASN A 158 22.63 35.07 49.17
C ASN A 158 23.62 36.22 49.02
N GLY A 159 23.49 37.05 47.97
CA GLY A 159 24.28 38.27 47.76
C GLY A 159 23.62 39.56 48.27
N LEU A 160 22.42 39.47 48.85
CA LEU A 160 21.63 40.60 49.36
C LEU A 160 21.43 40.58 50.89
N PHE A 161 22.37 39.98 51.62
CA PHE A 161 22.50 40.12 53.08
C PHE A 161 23.94 40.38 53.49
#